data_AF-A0A820GLA6-F1
#
_entry.id   AF-A0A820GLA6-F1
#
_cell.length_a   1.000
_cell.length_b   1.000
_cell.length_c   1.000
_cell.angle_alpha   90.00
_cell.angle_beta   90.00
_cell.angle_gamma   90.00
#
_symmetry.space_group_name_H-M   'P 1'
#
loop_
_entity.id
_entity.type
_entity.pdbx_description
1 polymer ?
#
loop_
_entity_poly.entity_id
_entity_poly.type
_entity_poly.pdbx_seq_one_letter_code
_entity_poly.pdbx_strand_id
1 'polypeptide(L)'
;MSTAPSPSPRPERAIIGFFLYVTSIFAFVIYLLWAYLPNNWFENIGITYYPHKYWSIAIAIGVVTFLISIVLGNCLVNSLSVPSLDSMKLIRDRHTRKRDLSKHSTTDAIPPVSDLDLSYVNRVLYLSDVK
;
A
#
# COMPACT_ATOMS: atom_id res chain seq x y z
N MET A 1 -12.74 -7.70 23.96
CA MET A 1 -11.54 -8.11 23.21
C MET A 1 -11.73 -7.65 21.76
N SER A 2 -11.22 -6.47 21.39
CA SER A 2 -11.37 -5.94 20.04
C SER A 2 -10.39 -6.64 19.11
N THR A 3 -10.89 -7.48 18.19
CA THR A 3 -10.09 -8.12 17.16
C THR A 3 -9.68 -7.08 16.13
N ALA A 4 -8.53 -6.44 16.32
CA ALA A 4 -7.95 -5.60 15.29
C ALA A 4 -7.75 -6.44 14.01
N PRO A 5 -8.19 -5.98 12.83
CA PRO A 5 -8.02 -6.71 11.59
C PRO A 5 -6.51 -6.84 11.29
N SER A 6 -5.98 -8.06 11.44
CA SER A 6 -4.59 -8.33 11.10
C SER A 6 -4.38 -8.25 9.58
N PRO A 7 -3.29 -7.62 9.11
CA PRO A 7 -2.92 -7.62 7.70
C PRO A 7 -2.34 -8.97 7.23
N SER A 8 -2.22 -9.96 8.12
CA SER A 8 -1.67 -11.29 7.81
C SER A 8 -2.35 -11.92 6.59
N PRO A 9 -1.59 -12.57 5.68
CA PRO A 9 -2.18 -13.34 4.59
C PRO A 9 -3.04 -14.45 5.19
N ARG A 10 -4.32 -14.44 4.85
CA ARG A 10 -5.28 -15.46 5.27
C ARG A 10 -5.87 -16.14 4.06
N PRO A 11 -6.11 -17.46 4.11
CA PRO A 11 -6.67 -18.19 2.98
C PRO A 11 -8.02 -17.62 2.53
N GLU A 12 -8.86 -17.11 3.45
CA GLU A 12 -10.16 -16.53 3.06
C GLU A 12 -10.00 -15.28 2.18
N ARG A 13 -8.99 -14.45 2.45
CA ARG A 13 -8.71 -13.24 1.65
C ARG A 13 -8.22 -13.59 0.25
N ALA A 14 -7.41 -14.64 0.13
CA ALA A 14 -6.92 -15.11 -1.16
C ALA A 14 -8.08 -15.60 -2.05
N ILE A 15 -9.05 -16.32 -1.46
CA ILE A 15 -10.24 -16.82 -2.18
C ILE A 15 -11.08 -15.64 -2.69
N ILE A 16 -11.36 -14.64 -1.85
CA ILE A 16 -12.12 -13.44 -2.27
C ILE A 16 -11.40 -12.70 -3.40
N GLY A 17 -10.08 -12.53 -3.28
CA GLY A 17 -9.27 -11.89 -4.33
C GLY A 17 -9.32 -12.65 -5.66
N PHE A 18 -9.28 -13.97 -5.62
CA PHE A 18 -9.40 -14.81 -6.81
C PHE A 18 -10.77 -14.71 -7.47
N PHE A 19 -11.86 -14.80 -6.70
CA PHE A 19 -13.22 -14.62 -7.22
C PHE A 19 -13.41 -13.24 -7.85
N LEU A 20 -12.91 -12.19 -7.19
CA LEU A 20 -12.96 -10.83 -7.70
C LEU A 20 -12.18 -10.71 -9.01
N TYR A 21 -10.99 -11.31 -9.11
CA TYR A 21 -10.17 -11.30 -10.31
C TYR A 21 -10.89 -11.95 -11.50
N VAL A 22 -11.37 -13.20 -11.35
CA VAL A 22 -12.08 -13.91 -12.42
C VAL A 22 -13.34 -13.15 -12.85
N THR A 23 -14.13 -12.69 -11.88
CA THR A 23 -15.36 -11.93 -12.15
C THR A 23 -15.06 -10.60 -12.84
N SER A 24 -13.97 -9.92 -12.47
CA SER A 24 -13.57 -8.65 -13.09
C SER A 24 -13.19 -8.81 -14.56
N ILE A 25 -12.46 -9.88 -14.92
CA ILE A 25 -12.11 -10.17 -16.32
C ILE A 25 -13.38 -10.47 -17.12
N PHE A 26 -14.26 -11.32 -16.57
CA PHE A 26 -15.51 -11.66 -17.24
C PHE A 26 -16.38 -10.43 -17.48
N ALA A 27 -16.56 -9.59 -16.47
CA ALA A 27 -17.28 -8.32 -16.59
C ALA A 27 -16.62 -7.36 -17.60
N PHE A 28 -15.29 -7.31 -17.62
CA PHE A 28 -14.55 -6.48 -18.57
C PHE A 28 -14.74 -6.94 -20.02
N VAL A 29 -14.71 -8.25 -20.28
CA VAL A 29 -14.99 -8.80 -21.62
C VAL A 29 -16.41 -8.45 -22.06
N ILE A 30 -17.41 -8.62 -21.18
CA ILE A 30 -18.80 -8.22 -21.48
C ILE A 30 -18.89 -6.73 -21.78
N TYR A 31 -18.22 -5.89 -20.98
CA TYR A 31 -18.17 -4.46 -21.20
C TYR A 31 -17.56 -4.09 -22.55
N LEU A 32 -16.46 -4.73 -22.96
CA LEU A 32 -15.84 -4.49 -24.28
C LEU A 32 -16.78 -4.92 -25.41
N LEU A 33 -17.42 -6.09 -25.28
CA LEU A 33 -18.38 -6.55 -26.27
C LEU A 33 -19.51 -5.52 -26.42
N TRP A 34 -20.10 -5.08 -25.31
CA TRP A 34 -21.14 -4.05 -25.32
C TRP A 34 -20.68 -2.70 -25.89
N ALA A 35 -19.48 -2.23 -25.53
CA ALA A 35 -18.96 -0.93 -25.98
C ALA A 35 -18.68 -0.91 -27.49
N TYR A 36 -18.04 -1.96 -28.01
CA TYR A 36 -17.50 -1.97 -29.38
C TYR A 36 -18.40 -2.63 -30.43
N LEU A 37 -19.26 -3.59 -30.08
CA LEU A 37 -20.15 -4.21 -31.08
C LEU A 37 -21.18 -3.20 -31.61
N PRO A 38 -21.47 -3.19 -32.91
CA PRO A 38 -22.51 -2.34 -33.48
C PRO A 38 -23.91 -2.76 -33.01
N ASN A 39 -24.83 -1.80 -32.93
CA ASN A 39 -26.19 -1.97 -32.41
C ASN A 39 -26.96 -3.12 -33.09
N ASN A 40 -26.79 -3.28 -34.40
CA ASN A 40 -27.46 -4.29 -35.21
C ASN A 40 -27.17 -5.73 -34.71
N TRP A 41 -25.99 -5.97 -34.13
CA TRP A 41 -25.67 -7.29 -33.55
C TRP A 41 -26.53 -7.58 -32.32
N PHE A 42 -26.75 -6.59 -31.47
CA PHE A 42 -27.59 -6.73 -30.29
C PHE A 42 -29.05 -6.95 -30.67
N GLU A 43 -29.54 -6.21 -31.67
CA GLU A 43 -30.90 -6.35 -32.19
C GLU A 43 -31.14 -7.75 -32.79
N ASN A 44 -30.16 -8.30 -33.52
CA ASN A 44 -30.24 -9.66 -34.06
C ASN A 44 -30.27 -10.75 -32.99
N ILE A 45 -29.66 -10.50 -31.82
CA ILE A 45 -29.69 -11.40 -30.66
C ILE A 45 -30.97 -11.21 -29.83
N GLY A 46 -31.81 -10.21 -30.17
CA GLY A 46 -33.03 -9.88 -29.45
C GLY A 46 -32.82 -8.96 -28.24
N ILE A 47 -31.64 -8.35 -28.10
CA ILE A 47 -31.32 -7.39 -27.05
C ILE A 47 -31.62 -5.99 -27.57
N THR A 48 -32.83 -5.50 -27.30
CA THR A 48 -33.31 -4.18 -27.75
C THR A 48 -33.14 -3.08 -26.70
N TYR A 49 -32.94 -3.42 -25.42
CA TYR A 49 -32.80 -2.46 -24.33
C TYR A 49 -31.40 -2.55 -23.69
N TYR A 50 -30.52 -1.64 -24.10
CA TYR A 50 -29.20 -1.46 -23.50
C TYR A 50 -28.90 0.04 -23.31
N PRO A 51 -28.03 0.41 -22.36
CA PRO A 51 -27.70 1.81 -22.13
C PRO A 51 -27.04 2.45 -23.35
N HIS A 52 -27.25 3.76 -23.52
CA HIS A 52 -26.65 4.52 -24.61
C HIS A 52 -25.12 4.39 -24.58
N LYS A 53 -24.48 4.24 -25.76
CA LYS A 53 -23.03 4.00 -25.87
C LYS A 53 -22.14 5.06 -25.21
N TYR A 54 -22.65 6.29 -25.03
CA TYR A 54 -21.97 7.32 -24.22
C TYR A 54 -21.55 6.81 -22.83
N TRP A 55 -22.36 5.94 -22.22
CA TRP A 55 -22.06 5.36 -20.91
C TRP A 55 -20.78 4.52 -20.93
N SER A 56 -20.38 3.95 -22.07
CA SER A 56 -19.11 3.23 -22.16
C SER A 56 -17.93 4.17 -21.83
N ILE A 57 -17.92 5.36 -22.41
CA ILE A 57 -16.89 6.39 -22.18
C ILE A 57 -16.98 6.91 -20.75
N ALA A 58 -18.19 7.22 -20.28
CA ALA A 58 -18.40 7.74 -18.93
C ALA A 58 -17.92 6.75 -17.85
N ILE A 59 -18.20 5.45 -18.02
CA ILE A 59 -17.72 4.39 -17.13
C ILE A 59 -16.20 4.30 -17.16
N ALA A 60 -15.57 4.33 -18.34
CA ALA A 60 -14.12 4.27 -18.46
C ALA A 60 -13.44 5.43 -17.72
N ILE A 61 -13.92 6.67 -17.93
CA ILE A 61 -13.42 7.86 -17.23
C ILE A 61 -13.68 7.76 -15.72
N GLY A 62 -14.84 7.26 -15.32
CA GLY A 62 -15.19 7.03 -13.92
C GLY A 62 -14.25 6.06 -13.22
N VAL A 63 -13.90 4.95 -13.86
CA VAL A 63 -12.94 3.95 -13.32
C VAL A 63 -11.56 4.57 -13.16
N VAL A 64 -11.05 5.31 -14.16
CA VAL A 64 -9.74 5.98 -14.06
C VAL A 64 -9.73 6.99 -12.90
N THR A 65 -10.78 7.81 -12.80
CA THR A 65 -10.93 8.81 -11.74
C THR A 65 -10.98 8.16 -10.36
N PHE A 66 -11.70 7.03 -10.24
CA PHE A 66 -11.80 6.26 -9.01
C PHE A 66 -10.44 5.67 -8.58
N LEU A 67 -9.67 5.11 -9.52
CA LEU A 67 -8.33 4.58 -9.22
C LEU A 67 -7.37 5.68 -8.75
N ILE A 68 -7.38 6.84 -9.41
CA ILE A 68 -6.58 8.00 -8.99
C ILE A 68 -7.00 8.44 -7.58
N SER A 69 -8.31 8.48 -7.32
CA SER A 69 -8.85 8.85 -6.00
C SER A 69 -8.44 7.87 -4.91
N ILE A 70 -8.33 6.57 -5.19
CA ILE A 70 -7.80 5.58 -4.25
C ILE A 70 -6.34 5.89 -3.89
N VAL A 71 -5.49 6.16 -4.88
CA VAL A 71 -4.07 6.46 -4.63
C VAL A 71 -3.92 7.73 -3.80
N LEU A 72 -4.60 8.82 -4.21
CA LEU A 72 -4.58 10.08 -3.47
C LEU A 72 -5.15 9.92 -2.06
N GLY A 73 -6.25 9.19 -1.91
CA GLY A 73 -6.86 8.89 -0.62
C GLY A 73 -5.89 8.15 0.31
N ASN A 74 -5.18 7.13 -0.19
CA ASN A 74 -4.16 6.43 0.60
C ASN A 74 -3.00 7.34 1.00
N CYS A 75 -2.51 8.19 0.10
CA CYS A 75 -1.46 9.17 0.42
C CYS A 75 -1.92 10.15 1.51
N LEU A 76 -3.17 10.63 1.43
CA LEU A 76 -3.76 11.53 2.42
C LEU A 76 -3.91 10.85 3.78
N VAL A 77 -4.50 9.65 3.83
CA VAL A 77 -4.65 8.87 5.07
C VAL A 77 -3.29 8.57 5.69
N ASN A 78 -2.30 8.18 4.87
CA ASN A 78 -0.94 7.97 5.34
C ASN A 78 -0.35 9.25 5.94
N SER A 79 -0.50 10.38 5.27
CA SER A 79 0.01 11.69 5.72
C SER A 79 -0.63 12.15 7.03
N LEU A 80 -1.92 11.84 7.24
CA LEU A 80 -2.63 12.15 8.49
C LEU A 80 -2.29 11.19 9.63
N SER A 81 -1.85 9.97 9.31
CA SER A 81 -1.57 8.92 10.30
C SER A 81 -0.14 8.94 10.82
N VAL A 82 0.81 9.44 10.02
CA VAL A 82 2.22 9.53 10.42
C VAL A 82 2.46 10.69 11.38
N PRO A 83 3.36 10.54 12.37
CA PRO A 83 3.79 11.66 13.21
C PRO A 83 4.55 12.71 12.37
N SER A 84 4.72 13.91 12.92
CA SER A 84 5.49 14.98 12.26
C SER A 84 6.87 14.50 11.82
N LEU A 85 7.38 15.03 10.70
CA LEU A 85 8.66 14.62 10.11
C LEU A 85 9.87 14.79 11.04
N ASP A 86 9.75 15.66 12.05
CA ASP A 86 10.76 15.91 13.07
C ASP A 86 10.64 14.98 14.30
N SER A 87 9.67 14.06 14.30
CA SER A 87 9.45 13.18 15.44
C SER A 87 10.46 12.04 15.48
N MET A 88 11.17 11.91 16.60
CA MET A 88 12.03 10.76 16.91
C MET A 88 11.29 9.41 16.77
N LYS A 89 9.95 9.38 16.84
CA LYS A 89 9.13 8.19 16.63
C LYS A 89 9.24 7.60 15.22
N LEU A 90 9.69 8.38 14.24
CA LEU A 90 9.97 7.89 12.87
C LEU A 90 11.25 7.06 12.82
N ILE A 91 12.18 7.30 13.74
CA ILE A 91 13.48 6.62 13.80
C ILE A 91 13.47 5.51 14.87
N ARG A 92 12.75 5.71 15.97
CA ARG A 92 12.73 4.80 17.12
C ARG A 92 11.31 4.35 17.46
N ASP A 93 11.18 3.04 17.61
CA ASP A 93 9.96 2.38 18.05
C ASP A 93 10.06 1.91 19.52
N ARG A 94 9.04 1.21 20.01
CA ARG A 94 9.03 0.64 21.36
C ARG A 94 10.08 -0.44 21.56
N HIS A 95 10.50 -1.12 20.51
CA HIS A 95 11.44 -2.25 20.57
C HIS A 95 12.90 -1.83 20.38
N THR A 96 13.15 -0.54 20.09
CA THR A 96 14.48 0.03 19.96
C THR A 96 15.29 -0.14 21.25
N ARG A 97 16.41 -0.86 21.16
CA ARG A 97 17.33 -1.14 22.26
C ARG A 97 18.45 -0.11 22.29
N LYS A 98 18.35 0.88 23.17
CA LYS A 98 19.41 1.88 23.33
C LYS A 98 20.68 1.26 23.91
N ARG A 99 21.83 1.64 23.34
CA ARG A 99 23.14 1.33 23.92
C ARG A 99 23.38 2.22 25.14
N ASP A 100 23.59 1.63 26.31
CA ASP A 100 24.09 2.34 27.49
C ASP A 100 25.57 2.68 27.29
N LEU A 101 25.87 3.88 26.80
CA LEU A 101 27.25 4.36 26.61
C LEU A 101 28.01 4.56 27.93
N SER A 102 27.30 4.67 29.06
CA SER A 102 27.88 4.80 30.41
C SER A 102 28.40 3.47 30.97
N LYS A 103 27.91 2.34 30.47
CA LYS A 103 28.46 1.02 30.78
C LYS A 103 29.65 0.80 29.88
N HIS A 104 30.83 1.20 30.36
CA HIS A 104 32.09 0.86 29.71
C HIS A 104 32.08 -0.65 29.45
N SER A 105 32.14 -1.05 28.18
CA SER A 105 32.36 -2.46 27.84
C SER A 105 33.66 -2.83 28.53
N THR A 106 33.61 -3.80 29.46
CA THR A 106 34.82 -4.36 30.05
C THR A 106 35.75 -4.75 28.89
N THR A 107 37.00 -4.31 28.95
CA THR A 107 37.94 -4.24 27.82
C THR A 107 38.08 -5.54 27.00
N ASP A 108 37.69 -6.70 27.55
CA ASP A 108 37.77 -8.02 26.90
C ASP A 108 36.42 -8.69 26.55
N ALA A 109 35.28 -8.01 26.73
CA ALA A 109 33.96 -8.60 26.46
C ALA A 109 33.29 -8.04 25.21
N ILE A 110 32.67 -8.92 24.41
CA ILE A 110 31.83 -8.52 23.28
C ILE A 110 30.62 -7.73 23.82
N PRO A 111 30.36 -6.52 23.31
CA PRO A 111 29.24 -5.72 23.79
C PRO A 111 27.89 -6.36 23.43
N PRO A 112 26.84 -6.15 24.25
CA PRO A 112 25.51 -6.65 23.96
C PRO A 112 24.94 -6.02 22.69
N VAL A 113 24.08 -6.77 21.98
CA VAL A 113 23.39 -6.29 20.78
C VAL A 113 22.42 -5.17 21.15
N SER A 114 22.64 -3.98 20.59
CA SER A 114 21.86 -2.76 20.80
C SER A 114 21.82 -1.94 19.52
N ASP A 115 20.74 -1.20 19.30
CA ASP A 115 20.62 -0.27 18.19
C ASP A 115 21.56 0.94 18.40
N LEU A 116 22.29 1.27 17.34
CA LEU A 116 23.18 2.43 17.31
C LEU A 116 22.43 3.64 16.78
N ASP A 117 22.60 4.78 17.44
CA ASP A 117 22.01 6.02 16.97
C ASP A 117 22.68 6.49 15.67
N LEU A 118 21.89 6.99 14.72
CA LEU A 118 22.42 7.48 13.43
C LEU A 118 23.46 8.58 13.65
N SER A 119 23.21 9.47 14.61
CA SER A 119 24.14 10.53 15.00
C SER A 119 25.49 9.97 15.50
N TYR A 120 25.47 8.85 16.21
CA TYR A 120 26.68 8.20 16.71
C TYR A 120 27.46 7.56 15.56
N VAL A 121 26.78 6.82 14.68
CA VAL A 121 27.40 6.18 13.51
C VAL A 121 28.01 7.22 12.57
N ASN A 122 27.29 8.30 12.27
CA ASN A 122 27.80 9.38 11.42
C ASN A 122 29.02 10.06 12.05
N ARG A 123 29.01 10.24 13.38
CA ARG A 123 30.16 10.81 14.07
C ARG A 123 31.40 9.91 14.00
N VAL A 124 31.24 8.60 14.15
CA VAL A 124 32.36 7.64 14.14
C VAL A 124 32.85 7.32 12.73
N LEU A 125 31.99 7.36 11.71
CA LEU A 125 32.41 7.03 10.34
C LEU A 125 32.92 8.24 9.57
N TYR A 126 32.35 9.42 9.79
CA TYR A 126 32.59 10.59 8.93
C TYR A 126 33.20 11.79 9.66
N LEU A 127 33.04 11.89 10.99
CA LEU A 127 33.49 13.06 11.76
C LEU A 127 34.59 12.76 12.78
N SER A 128 34.94 11.48 13.00
CA SER A 128 36.16 11.16 13.71
C SER A 128 37.29 11.35 12.72
N ASP A 129 38.02 12.46 12.86
CA ASP A 129 39.37 12.53 12.32
C ASP A 129 40.13 11.35 12.90
N VAL A 130 40.38 10.37 12.03
CA VAL A 130 41.36 9.32 12.31
C VAL A 130 42.69 10.03 12.41
N LYS A 131 43.12 10.28 13.65
CA LYS A 131 44.51 10.52 14.01
C LYS A 131 45.03 9.32 14.76
#